data_AF-A0AA40I6Z1-F1
#
_entry.id   AF-A0AA40I6Z1-F1
#
_cell.length_a   1.000
_cell.length_b   1.000
_cell.length_c   1.000
_cell.angle_alpha   90.00
_cell.angle_beta   90.00
_cell.angle_gamma   90.00
#
_symmetry.space_group_name_H-M   'P 1'
#
loop_
_entity.id
_entity.type
_entity.pdbx_description
1 polymer ?
#
loop_
_entity_poly.entity_id
_entity_poly.type
_entity_poly.pdbx_seq_one_letter_code
_entity_poly.pdbx_strand_id
1 'polypeptide(L)'
;MWVKQTFEEADKNGDGLLNIEEIHQLMHKLNVNLPRRKVRQMFQEADTDENQGTLTFEEFCVFYKMMSLRRDLYLLLLSYSDKKDHLTVEELAQFLKVEQKMNNVTTDYCLDIIRKFEVSEENKAKNVLGIEGFTSFMRSPACDIFNPLHHEVYQDMDQPLCNYYIASSHNTYLTGDQLLSQSKVDMYARVLQEGCRCVEVDCWDGPDGEPVVHHGYTLTSKIPFRDVVETINKHAFVKNEFPVILSIENHCSVQQQRKIAQYLKGIFQDKLDLSSIDPGETKQLPSPQSLKGKILVKGKKLPYHLGDDAEEGDVSDEDSADEIEDECKFKLHYNNGTTEHQVESFIRKKLESLLKESQIRDKEDPDSFTVRALLKATHEGLHAHLKQHPDVKESGKKSHGRTLMTNFGKHKQKTTKSQSKSYSTDDEEDAQQNPGKEIGQLYRLGRRRKTMKLCRELSDLVVYTNSVAAQDIVDDGKD
;
A
#
# COMPACT_ATOMS: atom_id res chain seq x y z
N MET A 1 -7.77 21.53 -36.76
CA MET A 1 -9.05 22.15 -36.38
C MET A 1 -9.04 22.72 -34.96
N TRP A 2 -8.63 21.97 -33.93
CA TRP A 2 -8.65 22.46 -32.54
C TRP A 2 -7.77 23.70 -32.28
N VAL A 3 -6.57 23.79 -32.85
CA VAL A 3 -5.67 24.95 -32.66
C VAL A 3 -6.28 26.25 -33.20
N LYS A 4 -6.99 26.19 -34.34
CA LYS A 4 -7.68 27.35 -34.93
C LYS A 4 -8.84 27.82 -34.06
N GLN A 5 -9.66 26.89 -33.58
CA GLN A 5 -10.71 27.21 -32.62
C GLN A 5 -10.14 27.80 -31.32
N THR A 6 -9.01 27.27 -30.84
CA THR A 6 -8.34 27.78 -29.63
C THR A 6 -7.82 29.20 -29.81
N PHE A 7 -7.30 29.52 -31.00
CA PHE A 7 -6.91 30.88 -31.39
C PHE A 7 -8.11 31.82 -31.40
N GLU A 8 -9.17 31.46 -32.12
CA GLU A 8 -10.41 32.25 -32.22
C GLU A 8 -11.09 32.45 -30.86
N GLU A 9 -11.00 31.49 -29.95
CA GLU A 9 -11.53 31.61 -28.58
C GLU A 9 -10.64 32.46 -27.65
N ALA A 10 -9.35 32.57 -27.96
CA ALA A 10 -8.37 33.34 -27.19
C ALA A 10 -8.38 34.82 -27.58
N ASP A 11 -8.70 35.13 -28.84
CA ASP A 11 -8.89 36.48 -29.37
C ASP A 11 -10.17 37.09 -28.74
N LYS A 12 -10.00 37.92 -27.71
CA LYS A 12 -11.12 38.49 -26.96
C LYS A 12 -11.58 39.81 -27.54
N ASN A 13 -10.69 40.55 -28.18
CA ASN A 13 -10.99 41.84 -28.77
C ASN A 13 -11.48 41.70 -30.23
N GLY A 14 -11.36 40.52 -30.84
CA GLY A 14 -11.85 40.18 -32.17
C GLY A 14 -11.03 40.81 -33.30
N ASP A 15 -9.77 41.17 -33.03
CA ASP A 15 -8.90 41.84 -34.00
C ASP A 15 -8.18 40.86 -34.95
N GLY A 16 -8.35 39.55 -34.73
CA GLY A 16 -7.72 38.49 -35.52
C GLY A 16 -6.27 38.23 -35.15
N LEU A 17 -5.79 38.80 -34.05
CA LEU A 17 -4.43 38.67 -33.51
C LEU A 17 -4.51 38.29 -32.02
N LEU A 18 -3.38 37.86 -31.43
CA LEU A 18 -3.29 37.57 -30.00
C LEU A 18 -2.19 38.40 -29.33
N ASN A 19 -2.58 39.22 -28.35
CA ASN A 19 -1.61 39.92 -27.52
C ASN A 19 -1.13 39.04 -26.34
N ILE A 20 -0.08 39.48 -25.65
CA ILE A 20 0.53 38.73 -24.54
C ILE A 20 -0.43 38.45 -23.37
N GLU A 21 -1.42 39.31 -23.13
CA GLU A 21 -2.38 39.15 -22.05
C GLU A 21 -3.41 38.07 -22.40
N GLU A 22 -3.87 38.04 -23.65
CA GLU A 22 -4.73 36.97 -24.19
C GLU A 22 -4.02 35.62 -24.18
N ILE A 23 -2.72 35.58 -24.52
CA ILE A 23 -1.89 34.38 -24.38
C ILE A 23 -1.81 33.93 -22.92
N HIS A 24 -1.61 34.85 -21.96
CA HIS A 24 -1.60 34.50 -20.54
C HIS A 24 -2.94 33.92 -20.06
N GLN A 25 -4.06 34.49 -20.50
CA GLN A 25 -5.39 33.97 -20.18
C GLN A 25 -5.63 32.61 -20.81
N LEU A 26 -5.22 32.42 -22.06
CA LEU A 26 -5.30 31.14 -22.75
C LEU A 26 -4.50 30.06 -22.01
N MET A 27 -3.28 30.37 -21.57
CA MET A 27 -2.46 29.43 -20.80
C MET A 27 -3.14 28.98 -19.51
N HIS A 28 -3.78 29.91 -18.79
CA HIS A 28 -4.58 29.58 -17.61
C HIS A 28 -5.78 28.70 -17.96
N LYS A 29 -6.48 28.99 -19.07
CA LYS A 29 -7.61 28.20 -19.57
C LYS A 29 -7.20 26.78 -19.98
N LEU A 30 -6.00 26.61 -20.53
CA LEU A 30 -5.43 25.32 -20.91
C LEU A 30 -4.77 24.57 -19.74
N ASN A 31 -4.84 25.12 -18.51
CA ASN A 31 -4.20 24.58 -17.32
C ASN A 31 -2.67 24.39 -17.49
N VAL A 32 -2.02 25.27 -18.26
CA VAL A 32 -0.58 25.25 -18.49
C VAL A 32 0.10 26.25 -17.54
N ASN A 33 0.89 25.74 -16.62
CA ASN A 33 1.60 26.57 -15.64
C ASN A 33 3.08 26.78 -16.06
N LEU A 34 3.36 27.86 -16.80
CA LEU A 34 4.73 28.31 -17.08
C LEU A 34 5.01 29.68 -16.44
N PRO A 35 6.25 29.92 -15.97
CA PRO A 35 6.63 31.25 -15.49
C PRO A 35 6.41 32.34 -16.54
N ARG A 36 5.83 33.48 -16.17
CA ARG A 36 5.54 34.60 -17.09
C ARG A 36 6.74 35.05 -17.93
N ARG A 37 7.97 34.92 -17.40
CA ARG A 37 9.21 35.22 -18.13
C ARG A 37 9.42 34.30 -19.31
N LYS A 38 9.14 32.99 -19.15
CA LYS A 38 9.30 32.00 -20.21
C LYS A 38 8.25 32.17 -21.31
N VAL A 39 7.00 32.47 -20.92
CA VAL A 39 5.91 32.79 -21.85
C VAL A 39 6.27 34.00 -22.71
N ARG A 40 6.76 35.09 -22.10
CA ARG A 40 7.21 36.28 -22.85
C ARG A 40 8.36 35.98 -23.81
N GLN A 41 9.33 35.17 -23.39
CA GLN A 41 10.42 34.74 -24.28
C GLN A 41 9.86 33.97 -25.48
N MET A 42 8.97 33.00 -25.26
CA MET A 42 8.38 32.20 -26.33
C MET A 42 7.51 33.04 -27.26
N PHE A 43 6.79 34.03 -26.71
CA PHE A 43 6.02 35.00 -27.49
C PHE A 43 6.93 35.78 -28.43
N GLN A 44 8.02 36.36 -27.91
CA GLN A 44 9.00 37.10 -28.70
C GLN A 44 9.73 36.23 -29.74
N GLU A 45 9.95 34.95 -29.43
CA GLU A 45 10.56 34.01 -30.38
C GLU A 45 9.59 33.61 -31.52
N ALA A 46 8.27 33.73 -31.30
CA ALA A 46 7.24 33.42 -32.29
C ALA A 46 6.77 34.64 -33.09
N ASP A 47 6.81 35.84 -32.48
CA ASP A 47 6.49 37.15 -33.06
C ASP A 47 7.62 37.60 -34.01
N THR A 48 7.52 37.23 -35.28
CA THR A 48 8.58 37.39 -36.28
C THR A 48 8.21 38.35 -37.41
N ASP A 49 6.97 38.83 -37.44
CA ASP A 49 6.50 39.79 -38.42
C ASP A 49 6.97 41.22 -38.13
N GLU A 50 6.60 42.16 -39.01
CA GLU A 50 6.93 43.58 -38.85
C GLU A 50 6.08 44.28 -37.78
N ASN A 51 4.94 43.69 -37.38
CA ASN A 51 3.97 44.22 -36.42
C ASN A 51 4.12 43.58 -35.04
N GLN A 52 5.30 43.83 -34.46
CA GLN A 52 5.68 43.33 -33.15
C GLN A 52 4.68 43.70 -32.04
N GLY A 53 4.43 42.75 -31.14
CA GLY A 53 3.57 42.89 -29.96
C GLY A 53 2.28 42.06 -30.01
N THR A 54 2.02 41.38 -31.13
CA THR A 54 0.84 40.54 -31.36
C THR A 54 1.22 39.31 -32.18
N LEU A 55 0.51 38.19 -32.01
CA LEU A 55 0.71 36.99 -32.81
C LEU A 55 -0.41 36.83 -33.82
N THR A 56 -0.05 36.68 -35.09
CA THR A 56 -0.94 36.15 -36.14
C THR A 56 -1.30 34.68 -35.86
N PHE A 57 -2.25 34.11 -36.61
CA PHE A 57 -2.59 32.69 -36.47
C PHE A 57 -1.40 31.77 -36.76
N GLU A 58 -0.59 32.11 -37.76
CA GLU A 58 0.61 31.38 -38.15
C GLU A 58 1.67 31.42 -37.03
N GLU A 59 1.93 32.59 -36.44
CA GLU A 59 2.87 32.75 -35.33
C GLU A 59 2.35 32.11 -34.04
N PHE A 60 1.04 32.18 -33.79
CA PHE A 60 0.41 31.46 -32.70
C PHE A 60 0.60 29.94 -32.84
N CYS A 61 0.56 29.40 -34.06
CA CYS A 61 0.86 27.99 -34.28
C CYS A 61 2.31 27.65 -33.89
N VAL A 62 3.26 28.55 -34.14
CA VAL A 62 4.66 28.40 -33.69
C VAL A 62 4.75 28.46 -32.17
N PHE A 63 4.15 29.48 -31.55
CA PHE A 63 4.09 29.63 -30.10
C PHE A 63 3.48 28.39 -29.42
N TYR A 64 2.35 27.92 -29.94
CA TYR A 64 1.66 26.74 -29.45
C TYR A 64 2.54 25.49 -29.55
N LYS A 65 3.25 25.30 -30.67
CA LYS A 65 4.22 24.20 -30.84
C LYS A 65 5.36 24.30 -29.83
N MET A 66 5.93 25.48 -29.60
CA MET A 66 7.00 25.66 -28.61
C MET A 66 6.55 25.31 -27.18
N MET A 67 5.27 25.51 -26.89
CA MET A 67 4.66 25.17 -25.59
C MET A 67 4.29 23.69 -25.48
N SER A 68 3.78 23.09 -26.57
CA SER A 68 3.21 21.74 -26.57
C SER A 68 4.22 20.64 -26.92
N LEU A 69 5.32 21.00 -27.58
CA LEU A 69 6.37 20.06 -27.97
C LEU A 69 7.15 19.58 -26.75
N ARG A 70 7.01 18.28 -26.48
CA ARG A 70 7.84 17.57 -25.52
C ARG A 70 9.23 17.33 -26.09
N ARG A 71 10.19 18.15 -25.65
CA ARG A 71 11.59 18.11 -26.11
C ARG A 71 12.22 16.72 -26.01
N ASP A 72 11.91 15.98 -24.95
CA ASP A 72 12.41 14.62 -24.74
C ASP A 72 11.86 13.63 -25.76
N LEU A 73 10.56 13.69 -26.07
CA LEU A 73 9.95 12.88 -27.15
C LEU A 73 10.48 13.28 -28.54
N TYR A 74 10.73 14.57 -28.75
CA TYR A 74 11.32 15.04 -30.00
C TYR A 74 12.76 14.55 -30.19
N LEU A 75 13.59 14.60 -29.14
CA LEU A 75 14.96 14.06 -29.19
C LEU A 75 14.96 12.54 -29.40
N LEU A 76 14.01 11.83 -28.78
CA LEU A 76 13.83 10.40 -28.98
C LEU A 76 13.40 10.06 -30.41
N LEU A 77 12.47 10.84 -30.99
CA LEU A 77 12.12 10.71 -32.40
C LEU A 77 13.36 10.90 -33.29
N LEU A 78 14.12 11.97 -33.06
CA LEU A 78 15.33 12.28 -33.82
C LEU A 78 16.42 11.19 -33.75
N SER A 79 16.53 10.48 -32.62
CA SER A 79 17.52 9.40 -32.49
C SER A 79 17.18 8.17 -33.32
N TYR A 80 15.91 8.00 -33.69
CA TYR A 80 15.43 6.89 -34.52
C TYR A 80 15.15 7.28 -35.97
N SER A 81 14.99 8.57 -36.27
CA SER A 81 14.65 9.08 -37.59
C SER A 81 15.85 9.56 -38.42
N ASP A 82 17.08 9.25 -38.03
CA ASP A 82 18.30 9.84 -38.63
C ASP A 82 18.20 11.36 -38.82
N LYS A 83 17.74 12.05 -37.76
CA LYS A 83 17.54 13.51 -37.71
C LYS A 83 16.44 14.07 -38.65
N LYS A 84 15.56 13.23 -39.21
CA LYS A 84 14.32 13.67 -39.87
C LYS A 84 13.27 14.06 -38.82
N ASP A 85 12.31 14.87 -39.21
CA ASP A 85 11.18 15.30 -38.36
C ASP A 85 10.04 14.27 -38.26
N HIS A 86 10.22 13.08 -38.84
CA HIS A 86 9.25 12.00 -38.88
C HIS A 86 9.94 10.62 -38.85
N LEU A 87 9.21 9.60 -38.41
CA LEU A 87 9.62 8.18 -38.46
C LEU A 87 8.98 7.47 -39.65
N THR A 88 9.74 6.66 -40.38
CA THR A 88 9.16 5.67 -41.29
C THR A 88 8.58 4.48 -40.53
N VAL A 89 7.86 3.60 -41.24
CA VAL A 89 7.31 2.36 -40.68
C VAL A 89 8.40 1.49 -40.05
N GLU A 90 9.56 1.40 -40.71
CA GLU A 90 10.72 0.62 -40.26
C GLU A 90 11.37 1.24 -39.02
N GLU A 91 11.54 2.56 -39.00
CA GLU A 91 12.12 3.31 -37.88
C GLU A 91 11.20 3.23 -36.64
N LEU A 92 9.88 3.35 -36.84
CA LEU A 92 8.90 3.13 -35.78
C LEU A 92 8.95 1.68 -35.27
N ALA A 93 9.05 0.70 -36.17
CA ALA A 93 9.17 -0.70 -35.76
C ALA A 93 10.45 -0.94 -34.94
N GLN A 94 11.56 -0.30 -35.31
CA GLN A 94 12.81 -0.37 -34.56
C GLN A 94 12.68 0.27 -33.18
N PHE A 95 12.05 1.45 -33.08
CA PHE A 95 11.75 2.09 -31.80
C PHE A 95 10.94 1.17 -30.87
N LEU A 96 9.86 0.57 -31.36
CA LEU A 96 9.01 -0.32 -30.57
C LEU A 96 9.76 -1.58 -30.10
N LYS A 97 10.64 -2.13 -30.94
CA LYS A 97 11.46 -3.30 -30.57
C LYS A 97 12.55 -2.95 -29.55
N VAL A 98 13.26 -1.84 -29.77
CA VAL A 98 14.46 -1.50 -29.02
C VAL A 98 14.13 -0.77 -27.73
N GLU A 99 13.31 0.28 -27.77
CA GLU A 99 12.97 1.09 -26.59
C GLU A 99 11.80 0.49 -25.82
N GLN A 100 10.72 0.13 -26.51
CA GLN A 100 9.51 -0.41 -25.86
C GLN A 100 9.61 -1.93 -25.58
N LYS A 101 10.71 -2.57 -25.98
CA LYS A 101 10.98 -4.01 -25.78
C LYS A 101 9.87 -4.93 -26.30
N MET A 102 9.19 -4.52 -27.36
CA MET A 102 8.12 -5.31 -27.97
C MET A 102 8.72 -6.37 -28.91
N ASN A 103 8.53 -7.65 -28.61
CA ASN A 103 9.15 -8.75 -29.36
C ASN A 103 8.46 -9.05 -30.71
N ASN A 104 7.16 -8.75 -30.83
CA ASN A 104 6.32 -9.16 -31.98
C ASN A 104 5.77 -7.97 -32.79
N VAL A 105 6.61 -6.97 -33.05
CA VAL A 105 6.19 -5.78 -33.84
C VAL A 105 6.11 -6.13 -35.32
N THR A 106 4.90 -6.05 -35.88
CA THR A 106 4.62 -6.27 -37.31
C THR A 106 4.51 -4.95 -38.06
N THR A 107 4.75 -4.99 -39.38
CA THR A 107 4.57 -3.83 -40.26
C THR A 107 3.14 -3.30 -40.22
N ASP A 108 2.15 -4.19 -40.21
CA ASP A 108 0.73 -3.83 -40.15
C ASP A 108 0.39 -3.08 -38.85
N TYR A 109 1.00 -3.49 -37.73
CA TYR A 109 0.80 -2.80 -36.45
C TYR A 109 1.35 -1.37 -36.49
N CYS A 110 2.55 -1.17 -37.05
CA CYS A 110 3.11 0.17 -37.25
C CYS A 110 2.25 1.03 -38.17
N LEU A 111 1.72 0.46 -39.26
CA LEU A 111 0.80 1.16 -40.17
C LEU A 111 -0.51 1.56 -39.48
N ASP A 112 -1.04 0.70 -38.59
CA ASP A 112 -2.24 1.03 -37.81
C ASP A 112 -1.99 2.18 -36.84
N ILE A 113 -0.83 2.18 -36.16
CA ILE A 113 -0.40 3.32 -35.32
C ILE A 113 -0.37 4.60 -36.16
N ILE A 114 0.30 4.59 -37.32
CA ILE A 114 0.40 5.78 -38.18
C ILE A 114 -0.99 6.25 -38.60
N ARG A 115 -1.85 5.34 -39.08
CA ARG A 115 -3.21 5.67 -39.50
C ARG A 115 -4.03 6.30 -38.38
N LYS A 116 -3.89 5.79 -37.15
CA LYS A 116 -4.68 6.20 -35.99
C LYS A 116 -4.17 7.50 -35.35
N PHE A 117 -2.86 7.71 -35.30
CA PHE A 117 -2.26 8.78 -34.52
C PHE A 117 -1.65 9.91 -35.35
N GLU A 118 -1.27 9.69 -36.60
CA GLU A 118 -0.76 10.76 -37.45
C GLU A 118 -1.85 11.79 -37.75
N VAL A 119 -1.50 13.07 -37.71
CA VAL A 119 -2.44 14.18 -37.90
C VAL A 119 -2.39 14.72 -39.33
N SER A 120 -1.20 14.77 -39.94
CA SER A 120 -1.02 15.31 -41.29
C SER A 120 -1.45 14.30 -42.36
N GLU A 121 -2.38 14.70 -43.24
CA GLU A 121 -2.83 13.85 -44.36
C GLU A 121 -1.70 13.55 -45.36
N GLU A 122 -0.74 14.47 -45.52
CA GLU A 122 0.44 14.24 -46.34
C GLU A 122 1.33 13.14 -45.75
N ASN A 123 1.53 13.16 -44.42
CA ASN A 123 2.32 12.14 -43.72
C ASN A 123 1.61 10.79 -43.72
N LYS A 124 0.28 10.77 -43.56
CA LYS A 124 -0.52 9.55 -43.72
C LYS A 124 -0.36 8.95 -45.10
N ALA A 125 -0.43 9.76 -46.16
CA ALA A 125 -0.25 9.28 -47.54
C ALA A 125 1.15 8.69 -47.78
N LYS A 126 2.17 9.21 -47.08
CA LYS A 126 3.56 8.71 -47.12
C LYS A 126 3.85 7.57 -46.13
N ASN A 127 2.88 7.18 -45.29
CA ASN A 127 3.05 6.24 -44.18
C ASN A 127 4.22 6.62 -43.24
N VAL A 128 4.26 7.87 -42.80
CA VAL A 128 5.26 8.35 -41.82
C VAL A 128 4.58 8.94 -40.59
N LEU A 129 5.24 8.86 -39.42
CA LEU A 129 4.76 9.39 -38.15
C LEU A 129 5.56 10.63 -37.74
N GLY A 130 4.93 11.80 -37.74
CA GLY A 130 5.50 13.05 -37.25
C GLY A 130 5.47 13.17 -35.73
N ILE A 131 6.09 14.22 -35.20
CA ILE A 131 6.21 14.45 -33.75
C ILE A 131 4.86 14.55 -33.02
N GLU A 132 3.84 15.15 -33.65
CA GLU A 132 2.51 15.27 -33.04
C GLU A 132 1.85 13.89 -32.90
N GLY A 133 1.92 13.07 -33.96
CA GLY A 133 1.41 11.70 -33.94
C GLY A 133 2.18 10.80 -32.97
N PHE A 134 3.51 10.91 -32.94
CA PHE A 134 4.35 10.19 -32.00
C PHE A 134 4.03 10.56 -30.55
N THR A 135 3.85 11.85 -30.25
CA THR A 135 3.46 12.33 -28.92
C THR A 135 2.08 11.80 -28.52
N SER A 136 1.13 11.76 -29.45
CA SER A 136 -0.20 11.20 -29.22
C SER A 136 -0.15 9.70 -28.93
N PHE A 137 0.62 8.95 -29.72
CA PHE A 137 0.83 7.51 -29.51
C PHE A 137 1.46 7.20 -28.14
N MET A 138 2.53 7.91 -27.77
CA MET A 138 3.21 7.73 -26.48
C MET A 138 2.35 8.07 -25.25
N ARG A 139 1.25 8.80 -25.44
CA ARG A 139 0.26 9.11 -24.39
C ARG A 139 -0.96 8.20 -24.42
N SER A 140 -1.03 7.29 -25.39
CA SER A 140 -2.15 6.38 -25.55
C SER A 140 -2.05 5.20 -24.56
N PRO A 141 -3.16 4.49 -24.31
CA PRO A 141 -3.13 3.27 -23.48
C PRO A 141 -2.20 2.18 -23.99
N ALA A 142 -1.80 2.21 -25.28
CA ALA A 142 -0.84 1.26 -25.84
C ALA A 142 0.59 1.47 -25.30
N CYS A 143 0.88 2.65 -24.75
CA CYS A 143 2.16 3.02 -24.14
C CYS A 143 2.01 3.26 -22.62
N ASP A 144 0.95 2.72 -22.01
CA ASP A 144 0.81 2.78 -20.56
C ASP A 144 1.98 2.04 -19.88
N ILE A 145 2.42 2.56 -18.74
CA ILE A 145 3.46 1.91 -17.94
C ILE A 145 2.94 0.62 -17.29
N PHE A 146 1.63 0.53 -17.09
CA PHE A 146 0.98 -0.68 -16.60
C PHE A 146 0.77 -1.68 -17.73
N ASN A 147 1.10 -2.95 -17.48
CA ASN A 147 0.85 -4.02 -18.43
C ASN A 147 -0.67 -4.18 -18.64
N PRO A 148 -1.20 -3.93 -19.85
CA PRO A 148 -2.64 -4.02 -20.09
C PRO A 148 -3.21 -5.42 -19.86
N LEU A 149 -2.38 -6.47 -19.97
CA LEU A 149 -2.78 -7.86 -19.68
C LEU A 149 -3.10 -8.09 -18.19
N HIS A 150 -2.68 -7.18 -17.30
CA HIS A 150 -2.93 -7.26 -15.86
C HIS A 150 -4.11 -6.37 -15.42
N HIS A 151 -4.86 -5.78 -16.35
CA HIS A 151 -6.08 -5.02 -16.03
C HIS A 151 -7.28 -5.91 -15.65
N GLU A 152 -7.20 -7.19 -16.00
CA GLU A 152 -8.16 -8.22 -15.62
C GLU A 152 -7.48 -9.29 -14.76
N VAL A 153 -8.26 -10.21 -14.20
CA VAL A 153 -7.74 -11.35 -13.44
C VAL A 153 -6.96 -12.26 -14.39
N TYR A 154 -5.63 -12.27 -14.25
CA TYR A 154 -4.71 -13.02 -15.12
C TYR A 154 -4.00 -14.18 -14.40
N GLN A 155 -4.11 -14.23 -13.08
CA GLN A 155 -3.49 -15.25 -12.24
C GLN A 155 -4.39 -16.49 -12.17
N ASP A 156 -3.78 -17.64 -11.92
CA ASP A 156 -4.52 -18.84 -11.54
C ASP A 156 -5.21 -18.58 -10.20
N MET A 157 -6.54 -18.70 -10.15
CA MET A 157 -7.37 -18.45 -8.97
C MET A 157 -7.87 -19.75 -8.32
N ASP A 158 -7.38 -20.90 -8.77
CA ASP A 158 -7.77 -22.23 -8.29
C ASP A 158 -6.77 -22.82 -7.27
N GLN A 159 -5.69 -22.11 -6.94
CA GLN A 159 -4.78 -22.54 -5.87
C GLN A 159 -5.43 -22.35 -4.48
N PRO A 160 -4.95 -23.05 -3.44
CA PRO A 160 -5.41 -22.84 -2.07
C PRO A 160 -5.27 -21.40 -1.60
N LEU A 161 -6.21 -20.91 -0.77
CA LEU A 161 -6.26 -19.52 -0.30
C LEU A 161 -4.93 -19.02 0.32
N CYS A 162 -4.16 -19.89 0.98
CA CYS A 162 -2.86 -19.57 1.57
C CYS A 162 -1.75 -19.23 0.56
N ASN A 163 -1.98 -19.39 -0.74
CA ASN A 163 -0.99 -19.10 -1.79
C ASN A 163 -1.09 -17.66 -2.32
N TYR A 164 -2.04 -16.85 -1.81
CA TYR A 164 -2.30 -15.51 -2.32
C TYR A 164 -1.99 -14.44 -1.27
N TYR A 165 -1.49 -13.30 -1.73
CA TYR A 165 -1.53 -12.08 -0.93
C TYR A 165 -2.95 -11.50 -0.94
N ILE A 166 -3.54 -11.34 0.24
CA ILE A 166 -4.91 -10.84 0.40
C ILE A 166 -4.86 -9.40 0.90
N ALA A 167 -5.41 -8.46 0.14
CA ALA A 167 -5.54 -7.07 0.55
C ALA A 167 -6.39 -6.99 1.83
N SER A 168 -5.78 -6.55 2.93
CA SER A 168 -6.35 -6.65 4.28
C SER A 168 -6.34 -5.29 4.98
N SER A 169 -7.41 -4.98 5.70
CA SER A 169 -7.59 -3.74 6.44
C SER A 169 -7.63 -4.04 7.94
N HIS A 170 -6.82 -3.30 8.70
CA HIS A 170 -6.77 -3.36 10.16
C HIS A 170 -7.58 -2.22 10.78
N ASN A 171 -8.33 -2.49 11.84
CA ASN A 171 -9.27 -1.57 12.49
C ASN A 171 -10.10 -0.78 11.49
N THR A 172 -10.74 -1.50 10.56
CA THR A 172 -11.39 -0.96 9.35
C THR A 172 -12.38 0.15 9.65
N TYR A 173 -13.02 0.13 10.81
CA TYR A 173 -14.02 1.11 11.22
C TYR A 173 -13.45 2.52 11.47
N LEU A 174 -12.16 2.68 11.76
CA LEU A 174 -11.56 3.97 12.13
C LEU A 174 -11.32 4.89 10.91
N THR A 175 -11.65 6.18 11.06
CA THR A 175 -11.36 7.20 10.04
C THR A 175 -10.00 7.89 10.22
N GLY A 176 -9.31 7.64 11.32
CA GLY A 176 -8.10 8.36 11.71
C GLY A 176 -7.25 7.59 12.72
N ASP A 177 -6.78 8.28 13.77
CA ASP A 177 -5.92 7.70 14.79
C ASP A 177 -6.60 6.64 15.67
N GLN A 178 -5.78 5.87 16.38
CA GLN A 178 -6.23 4.73 17.21
C GLN A 178 -6.88 5.15 18.54
N LEU A 179 -6.83 6.41 18.98
CA LEU A 179 -7.25 6.79 20.34
C LEU A 179 -8.52 7.64 20.38
N LEU A 180 -8.68 8.55 19.43
CA LEU A 180 -9.67 9.63 19.47
C LEU A 180 -10.53 9.70 18.21
N SER A 181 -10.16 9.00 17.14
CA SER A 181 -10.83 9.18 15.86
C SER A 181 -12.26 8.63 15.85
N GLN A 182 -13.00 9.02 14.81
CA GLN A 182 -14.35 8.53 14.60
C GLN A 182 -14.31 7.13 14.02
N SER A 183 -15.23 6.29 14.48
CA SER A 183 -15.62 5.06 13.80
C SER A 183 -16.78 5.35 12.84
N LYS A 184 -16.70 4.88 11.60
CA LYS A 184 -17.75 5.05 10.59
C LYS A 184 -18.00 3.77 9.80
N VAL A 185 -19.28 3.46 9.62
CA VAL A 185 -19.75 2.35 8.80
C VAL A 185 -19.28 2.48 7.34
N ASP A 186 -19.24 3.70 6.81
CA ASP A 186 -18.80 4.00 5.43
C ASP A 186 -17.36 3.55 5.14
N MET A 187 -16.51 3.37 6.15
CA MET A 187 -15.15 2.89 5.96
C MET A 187 -15.14 1.48 5.38
N TYR A 188 -16.06 0.60 5.80
CA TYR A 188 -16.21 -0.73 5.23
C TYR A 188 -16.58 -0.67 3.75
N ALA A 189 -17.54 0.18 3.39
CA ALA A 189 -17.94 0.38 1.99
C ALA A 189 -16.76 0.88 1.14
N ARG A 190 -15.96 1.82 1.68
CA ARG A 190 -14.80 2.37 1.00
C ARG A 190 -13.74 1.32 0.73
N VAL A 191 -13.27 0.61 1.76
CA VAL A 191 -12.16 -0.35 1.59
C VAL A 191 -12.55 -1.52 0.68
N LEU A 192 -13.80 -1.99 0.76
CA LEU A 192 -14.30 -3.05 -0.13
C LEU A 192 -14.35 -2.57 -1.59
N GLN A 193 -14.73 -1.31 -1.84
CA GLN A 193 -14.72 -0.70 -3.18
C GLN A 193 -13.32 -0.36 -3.70
N GLU A 194 -12.32 -0.29 -2.82
CA GLU A 194 -10.90 -0.18 -3.17
C GLU A 194 -10.25 -1.56 -3.36
N GLY A 195 -11.01 -2.66 -3.19
CA GLY A 195 -10.57 -4.03 -3.48
C GLY A 195 -10.11 -4.83 -2.26
N CYS A 196 -10.18 -4.28 -1.04
CA CYS A 196 -9.86 -5.00 0.18
C CYS A 196 -10.76 -6.23 0.36
N ARG A 197 -10.18 -7.37 0.77
CA ARG A 197 -10.83 -8.68 0.93
C ARG A 197 -10.78 -9.24 2.35
N CYS A 198 -10.09 -8.59 3.28
CA CYS A 198 -10.14 -8.94 4.70
C CYS A 198 -10.39 -7.67 5.52
N VAL A 199 -11.49 -7.63 6.25
CA VAL A 199 -11.90 -6.46 7.06
C VAL A 199 -12.07 -6.87 8.52
N GLU A 200 -11.73 -5.94 9.40
CA GLU A 200 -11.71 -6.17 10.85
C GLU A 200 -12.89 -5.52 11.55
N VAL A 201 -13.47 -6.22 12.53
CA VAL A 201 -14.64 -5.79 13.30
C VAL A 201 -14.46 -6.12 14.78
N ASP A 202 -14.13 -5.09 15.55
CA ASP A 202 -13.91 -5.21 17.00
C ASP A 202 -15.23 -5.07 17.73
N CYS A 203 -15.80 -6.20 18.14
CA CYS A 203 -17.12 -6.29 18.71
C CYS A 203 -17.08 -6.15 20.22
N TRP A 204 -17.81 -5.18 20.76
CA TRP A 204 -17.95 -4.91 22.19
C TRP A 204 -19.42 -4.90 22.60
N ASP A 205 -19.68 -5.21 23.89
CA ASP A 205 -21.02 -5.07 24.44
C ASP A 205 -21.49 -3.61 24.36
N GLY A 206 -22.68 -3.40 23.78
CA GLY A 206 -23.33 -2.11 23.72
C GLY A 206 -24.60 -2.01 24.57
N PRO A 207 -25.23 -0.82 24.61
CA PRO A 207 -26.45 -0.58 25.37
C PRO A 207 -27.63 -1.40 24.82
N ASP A 208 -28.66 -1.60 25.64
CA ASP A 208 -29.89 -2.32 25.28
C ASP A 208 -29.66 -3.75 24.75
N GLY A 209 -28.51 -4.33 25.10
CA GLY A 209 -28.08 -5.64 24.65
C GLY A 209 -27.70 -5.69 23.17
N GLU A 210 -27.44 -4.55 22.51
CA GLU A 210 -27.02 -4.48 21.11
C GLU A 210 -25.49 -4.37 20.98
N PRO A 211 -24.84 -5.23 20.16
CA PRO A 211 -23.39 -5.17 19.97
C PRO A 211 -22.97 -3.92 19.19
N VAL A 212 -21.81 -3.37 19.56
CA VAL A 212 -21.22 -2.18 18.94
C VAL A 212 -19.79 -2.47 18.49
N VAL A 213 -19.31 -1.66 17.54
CA VAL A 213 -17.95 -1.73 17.01
C VAL A 213 -17.19 -0.47 17.39
N HIS A 214 -16.03 -0.64 18.03
CA HIS A 214 -15.08 0.43 18.35
C HIS A 214 -13.75 -0.14 18.84
N HIS A 215 -12.74 0.73 18.95
CA HIS A 215 -11.47 0.32 19.52
C HIS A 215 -11.55 0.33 21.06
N GLY A 216 -11.35 -0.84 21.66
CA GLY A 216 -11.47 -1.08 23.10
C GLY A 216 -10.61 -0.15 23.96
N TYR A 217 -11.09 0.22 25.14
CA TYR A 217 -10.36 1.05 26.11
C TYR A 217 -9.86 2.41 25.59
N THR A 218 -10.42 2.92 24.49
CA THR A 218 -10.11 4.23 23.90
C THR A 218 -11.31 5.19 23.92
N LEU A 219 -11.13 6.41 23.39
CA LEU A 219 -12.22 7.39 23.20
C LEU A 219 -12.72 7.43 21.75
N THR A 220 -12.44 6.40 20.95
CA THR A 220 -13.00 6.29 19.60
C THR A 220 -14.53 6.21 19.66
N SER A 221 -15.22 6.80 18.67
CA SER A 221 -16.68 6.72 18.62
C SER A 221 -17.14 5.29 18.34
N LYS A 222 -18.39 4.96 18.68
CA LYS A 222 -18.95 3.63 18.48
C LYS A 222 -19.96 3.61 17.35
N ILE A 223 -20.03 2.51 16.61
CA ILE A 223 -21.05 2.29 15.57
C ILE A 223 -21.79 0.98 15.84
N PRO A 224 -23.08 0.86 15.47
CA PRO A 224 -23.83 -0.40 15.65
C PRO A 224 -23.25 -1.52 14.80
N PHE A 225 -23.08 -2.71 15.38
CA PHE A 225 -22.58 -3.88 14.64
C PHE A 225 -23.51 -4.27 13.48
N ARG A 226 -24.83 -4.15 13.69
CA ARG A 226 -25.84 -4.44 12.66
C ARG A 226 -25.61 -3.63 11.37
N ASP A 227 -25.36 -2.33 11.51
CA ASP A 227 -25.15 -1.42 10.37
C ASP A 227 -23.84 -1.74 9.62
N VAL A 228 -22.81 -2.18 10.35
CA VAL A 228 -21.55 -2.67 9.77
C VAL A 228 -21.81 -3.90 8.89
N VAL A 229 -22.52 -4.90 9.40
CA VAL A 229 -22.83 -6.12 8.66
C VAL A 229 -23.72 -5.83 7.44
N GLU A 230 -24.74 -4.97 7.55
CA GLU A 230 -25.57 -4.55 6.42
C GLU A 230 -24.76 -3.86 5.32
N THR A 231 -23.80 -3.03 5.72
CA THR A 231 -22.93 -2.31 4.78
C THR A 231 -21.95 -3.25 4.08
N ILE A 232 -21.33 -4.18 4.82
CA ILE A 232 -20.49 -5.22 4.23
C ILE A 232 -21.32 -6.05 3.24
N ASN A 233 -22.53 -6.45 3.61
CA ASN A 233 -23.40 -7.27 2.75
C ASN A 233 -23.69 -6.59 1.40
N LYS A 234 -23.92 -5.28 1.44
CA LYS A 234 -24.21 -4.44 0.27
C LYS A 234 -22.99 -4.26 -0.64
N HIS A 235 -21.79 -4.15 -0.07
CA HIS A 235 -20.60 -3.72 -0.81
C HIS A 235 -19.57 -4.82 -1.07
N ALA A 236 -19.67 -5.98 -0.40
CA ALA A 236 -18.67 -7.06 -0.44
C ALA A 236 -18.27 -7.44 -1.87
N PHE A 237 -19.23 -7.58 -2.78
CA PHE A 237 -18.99 -8.17 -4.11
C PHE A 237 -19.25 -7.22 -5.30
N VAL A 238 -19.34 -5.90 -5.07
CA VAL A 238 -19.71 -4.94 -6.13
C VAL A 238 -18.64 -4.80 -7.22
N LYS A 239 -17.36 -4.76 -6.84
CA LYS A 239 -16.22 -4.62 -7.78
C LYS A 239 -15.32 -5.85 -7.84
N ASN A 240 -15.52 -6.80 -6.93
CA ASN A 240 -14.65 -7.96 -6.76
C ASN A 240 -15.49 -9.13 -6.22
N GLU A 241 -15.60 -10.20 -7.00
CA GLU A 241 -16.42 -11.38 -6.67
C GLU A 241 -15.73 -12.36 -5.71
N PHE A 242 -14.42 -12.23 -5.51
CA PHE A 242 -13.64 -13.13 -4.65
C PHE A 242 -13.99 -12.96 -3.17
N PRO A 243 -13.77 -14.00 -2.34
CA PRO A 243 -14.28 -14.06 -0.97
C PRO A 243 -13.84 -12.89 -0.10
N VAL A 244 -14.69 -12.54 0.86
CA VAL A 244 -14.37 -11.58 1.92
C VAL A 244 -14.17 -12.31 3.24
N ILE A 245 -13.07 -12.02 3.93
CA ILE A 245 -12.78 -12.50 5.28
C ILE A 245 -13.21 -11.42 6.27
N LEU A 246 -14.09 -11.78 7.20
CA LEU A 246 -14.52 -10.96 8.31
C LEU A 246 -13.72 -11.38 9.56
N SER A 247 -12.70 -10.59 9.92
CA SER A 247 -11.92 -10.79 11.13
C SER A 247 -12.67 -10.20 12.33
N ILE A 248 -13.30 -11.05 13.13
CA ILE A 248 -14.04 -10.65 14.33
C ILE A 248 -13.11 -10.71 15.54
N GLU A 249 -12.85 -9.56 16.15
CA GLU A 249 -12.29 -9.49 17.48
C GLU A 249 -13.44 -9.38 18.49
N ASN A 250 -13.63 -10.43 19.30
CA ASN A 250 -14.85 -10.58 20.11
C ASN A 250 -14.60 -10.29 21.60
N HIS A 251 -15.22 -9.23 22.09
CA HIS A 251 -15.22 -8.80 23.50
C HIS A 251 -16.62 -8.78 24.12
N CYS A 252 -17.60 -9.38 23.43
CA CYS A 252 -18.99 -9.38 23.86
C CYS A 252 -19.29 -10.47 24.90
N SER A 253 -20.28 -10.19 25.75
CA SER A 253 -20.97 -11.21 26.55
C SER A 253 -21.62 -12.28 25.67
N VAL A 254 -21.80 -13.50 26.21
CA VAL A 254 -22.44 -14.61 25.48
C VAL A 254 -23.82 -14.21 24.90
N GLN A 255 -24.60 -13.39 25.61
CA GLN A 255 -25.89 -12.91 25.12
C GLN A 255 -25.75 -12.08 23.84
N GLN A 256 -24.79 -11.15 23.79
CA GLN A 256 -24.56 -10.33 22.60
C GLN A 256 -23.81 -11.10 21.51
N GLN A 257 -22.98 -12.08 21.84
CA GLN A 257 -22.40 -13.02 20.86
C GLN A 257 -23.49 -13.78 20.08
N ARG A 258 -24.55 -14.22 20.75
CA ARG A 258 -25.71 -14.82 20.06
C ARG A 258 -26.38 -13.83 19.12
N LYS A 259 -26.50 -12.55 19.49
CA LYS A 259 -27.00 -11.50 18.56
C LYS A 259 -26.07 -11.28 17.38
N ILE A 260 -24.76 -11.28 17.58
CA ILE A 260 -23.76 -11.22 16.49
C ILE A 260 -24.00 -12.37 15.52
N ALA A 261 -24.08 -13.61 16.01
CA ALA A 261 -24.33 -14.78 15.18
C ALA A 261 -25.68 -14.70 14.44
N GLN A 262 -26.73 -14.20 15.10
CA GLN A 262 -28.04 -13.97 14.49
C GLN A 262 -27.98 -12.94 13.36
N TYR A 263 -27.30 -11.81 13.56
CA TYR A 263 -27.15 -10.79 12.54
C TYR A 263 -26.34 -11.29 11.35
N LEU A 264 -25.22 -11.97 11.58
CA LEU A 264 -24.42 -12.56 10.51
C LEU A 264 -25.23 -13.55 9.67
N LYS A 265 -25.92 -14.51 10.31
CA LYS A 265 -26.77 -15.50 9.61
C LYS A 265 -27.93 -14.83 8.88
N GLY A 266 -28.64 -13.91 9.52
CA GLY A 266 -29.83 -13.26 8.98
C GLY A 266 -29.56 -12.29 7.83
N ILE A 267 -28.43 -11.56 7.88
CA ILE A 267 -28.08 -10.53 6.89
C ILE A 267 -27.28 -11.11 5.73
N PHE A 268 -26.27 -11.96 6.00
CA PHE A 268 -25.43 -12.52 4.92
C PHE A 268 -26.05 -13.73 4.22
N GLN A 269 -26.90 -14.50 4.90
CA GLN A 269 -27.67 -15.59 4.29
C GLN A 269 -26.78 -16.56 3.47
N ASP A 270 -27.06 -16.70 2.18
CA ASP A 270 -26.34 -17.57 1.23
C ASP A 270 -24.85 -17.22 1.08
N LYS A 271 -24.46 -15.97 1.36
CA LYS A 271 -23.06 -15.54 1.34
C LYS A 271 -22.26 -16.15 2.49
N LEU A 272 -22.90 -16.49 3.61
CA LEU A 272 -22.27 -17.11 4.78
C LEU A 272 -22.35 -18.65 4.75
N ASP A 273 -23.23 -19.21 3.93
CA ASP A 273 -23.37 -20.67 3.79
C ASP A 273 -22.20 -21.27 3.00
N LEU A 274 -21.40 -22.11 3.66
CA LEU A 274 -20.24 -22.80 3.11
C LEU A 274 -20.46 -24.31 2.94
N SER A 275 -21.67 -24.81 3.19
CA SER A 275 -21.99 -26.25 3.16
C SER A 275 -21.76 -26.91 1.80
N SER A 276 -21.89 -26.14 0.72
CA SER A 276 -21.67 -26.59 -0.65
C SER A 276 -20.20 -26.54 -1.09
N ILE A 277 -19.29 -26.02 -0.25
CA ILE A 277 -17.87 -25.90 -0.59
C ILE A 277 -17.20 -27.22 -0.22
N ASP A 278 -16.90 -28.02 -1.23
CA ASP A 278 -16.14 -29.26 -1.07
C ASP A 278 -14.66 -28.90 -0.79
N PRO A 279 -14.12 -29.21 0.41
CA PRO A 279 -12.71 -29.00 0.70
C PRO A 279 -11.79 -29.97 -0.07
N GLY A 280 -12.36 -30.94 -0.79
CA GLY A 280 -11.62 -32.01 -1.46
C GLY A 280 -11.06 -33.04 -0.46
N GLU A 281 -10.45 -34.10 -1.00
CA GLU A 281 -9.86 -35.19 -0.20
C GLU A 281 -8.62 -34.75 0.61
N THR A 282 -8.08 -33.57 0.33
CA THR A 282 -6.88 -33.01 0.97
C THR A 282 -7.24 -31.97 2.03
N LYS A 283 -6.50 -31.93 3.16
CA LYS A 283 -6.63 -30.91 4.23
C LYS A 283 -6.23 -29.47 3.79
N GLN A 284 -6.43 -29.11 2.53
CA GLN A 284 -6.06 -27.81 1.97
C GLN A 284 -7.20 -26.81 2.12
N LEU A 285 -6.86 -25.52 2.14
CA LEU A 285 -7.87 -24.45 2.12
C LEU A 285 -8.52 -24.38 0.72
N PRO A 286 -9.83 -24.07 0.62
CA PRO A 286 -10.48 -23.86 -0.66
C PRO A 286 -9.84 -22.73 -1.47
N SER A 287 -10.01 -22.74 -2.79
CA SER A 287 -9.48 -21.71 -3.67
C SER A 287 -10.33 -20.44 -3.67
N PRO A 288 -9.76 -19.25 -3.96
CA PRO A 288 -10.54 -18.03 -4.19
C PRO A 288 -11.67 -18.23 -5.20
N GLN A 289 -11.42 -19.01 -6.27
CA GLN A 289 -12.40 -19.32 -7.31
C GLN A 289 -13.61 -20.09 -6.75
N SER A 290 -13.38 -21.11 -5.93
CA SER A 290 -14.47 -21.90 -5.30
C SER A 290 -15.30 -21.09 -4.29
N LEU A 291 -14.68 -20.06 -3.69
CA LEU A 291 -15.26 -19.22 -2.65
C LEU A 291 -15.86 -17.91 -3.17
N LYS A 292 -16.06 -17.76 -4.48
CA LYS A 292 -16.68 -16.56 -5.04
C LYS A 292 -18.04 -16.27 -4.40
N GLY A 293 -18.26 -15.01 -4.04
CA GLY A 293 -19.49 -14.54 -3.39
C GLY A 293 -19.64 -14.98 -1.92
N LYS A 294 -18.62 -15.62 -1.32
CA LYS A 294 -18.67 -16.11 0.06
C LYS A 294 -17.98 -15.17 1.05
N ILE A 295 -18.53 -15.13 2.26
CA ILE A 295 -17.99 -14.41 3.41
C ILE A 295 -17.53 -15.44 4.43
N LEU A 296 -16.24 -15.42 4.75
CA LEU A 296 -15.61 -16.27 5.75
C LEU A 296 -15.51 -15.53 7.08
N VAL A 297 -15.86 -16.17 8.19
CA VAL A 297 -15.69 -15.58 9.53
C VAL A 297 -14.40 -16.09 10.14
N LYS A 298 -13.43 -15.18 10.33
CA LYS A 298 -12.23 -15.45 11.12
C LYS A 298 -12.52 -15.06 12.57
N GLY A 299 -12.34 -16.00 13.48
CA GLY A 299 -12.58 -15.82 14.91
C GLY A 299 -12.11 -17.01 15.72
N LYS A 300 -12.39 -16.99 17.03
CA LYS A 300 -12.12 -18.12 17.93
C LYS A 300 -13.14 -19.24 17.71
N LYS A 301 -12.71 -20.49 17.91
CA LYS A 301 -13.57 -21.69 17.79
C LYS A 301 -13.56 -22.49 19.09
N LEU A 302 -14.72 -23.04 19.46
CA LEU A 302 -14.83 -23.96 20.59
C LEU A 302 -14.02 -25.24 20.31
N PRO A 303 -13.37 -25.84 21.33
CA PRO A 303 -12.62 -27.07 21.14
C PRO A 303 -13.48 -28.24 20.67
N TYR A 304 -12.96 -29.09 19.78
CA TYR A 304 -13.70 -30.24 19.22
C TYR A 304 -14.10 -31.30 20.26
N HIS A 305 -13.43 -31.34 21.42
CA HIS A 305 -13.74 -32.27 22.50
C HIS A 305 -14.90 -31.80 23.40
N LEU A 306 -15.41 -30.58 23.19
CA LEU A 306 -16.60 -30.10 23.87
C LEU A 306 -17.83 -30.82 23.26
N GLY A 307 -18.58 -31.56 24.08
CA GLY A 307 -19.76 -32.30 23.60
C GLY A 307 -20.76 -31.41 22.87
N ASP A 308 -21.46 -31.96 21.87
CA ASP A 308 -22.35 -31.21 20.98
C ASP A 308 -23.49 -30.48 21.73
N ASP A 309 -23.87 -30.98 22.91
CA ASP A 309 -24.91 -30.39 23.77
C ASP A 309 -24.45 -29.12 24.52
N ALA A 310 -23.16 -28.76 24.48
CA ALA A 310 -22.63 -27.62 25.22
C ALA A 310 -22.80 -26.31 24.44
N GLU A 311 -23.73 -25.44 24.88
CA GLU A 311 -24.06 -24.16 24.24
C GLU A 311 -22.97 -23.07 24.35
N GLU A 312 -22.02 -23.22 25.27
CA GLU A 312 -20.91 -22.28 25.49
C GLU A 312 -19.68 -23.00 26.06
N GLY A 313 -18.50 -22.41 25.87
CA GLY A 313 -17.24 -22.94 26.39
C GLY A 313 -16.19 -21.86 26.60
N ASP A 314 -15.12 -22.21 27.32
CA ASP A 314 -14.00 -21.30 27.56
C ASP A 314 -12.98 -21.41 26.42
N VAL A 315 -12.55 -20.27 25.88
CA VAL A 315 -11.49 -20.16 24.88
C VAL A 315 -10.38 -19.22 25.36
N SER A 316 -9.16 -19.42 24.87
CA SER A 316 -8.01 -18.57 25.19
C SER A 316 -8.25 -17.13 24.75
N ASP A 317 -7.80 -16.18 25.57
CA ASP A 317 -7.88 -14.75 25.29
C ASP A 317 -6.53 -14.11 24.93
N GLU A 318 -5.55 -14.95 24.56
CA GLU A 318 -4.17 -14.52 24.26
C GLU A 318 -3.98 -13.95 22.84
N ASP A 319 -4.94 -14.17 21.94
CA ASP A 319 -4.90 -13.66 20.55
C ASP A 319 -5.56 -12.28 20.37
N SER A 320 -6.13 -11.69 21.43
CA SER A 320 -6.65 -10.32 21.36
C SER A 320 -5.47 -9.35 21.41
N ALA A 321 -5.47 -8.38 20.48
CA ALA A 321 -4.45 -7.32 20.41
C ALA A 321 -4.56 -6.30 21.56
N ASP A 322 -5.40 -6.56 22.56
CA ASP A 322 -5.62 -5.83 23.81
C ASP A 322 -4.38 -5.68 24.72
N GLU A 323 -3.16 -5.99 24.25
CA GLU A 323 -1.90 -5.69 24.93
C GLU A 323 -1.57 -4.19 24.89
N ILE A 324 -2.55 -3.33 25.15
CA ILE A 324 -2.22 -2.05 25.75
C ILE A 324 -1.79 -2.38 27.18
N GLU A 325 -0.51 -2.08 27.52
CA GLU A 325 0.07 -2.28 28.85
C GLU A 325 -0.96 -1.93 29.93
N ASP A 326 -1.06 -2.70 31.03
CA ASP A 326 -2.10 -2.53 32.07
C ASP A 326 -2.19 -1.09 32.64
N GLU A 327 -1.19 -0.24 32.36
CA GLU A 327 -1.15 1.21 32.63
C GLU A 327 -2.09 2.06 31.74
N CYS A 328 -2.54 1.55 30.59
CA CYS A 328 -3.47 2.22 29.66
C CYS A 328 -4.93 1.79 29.82
N LYS A 329 -5.23 0.77 30.62
CA LYS A 329 -6.61 0.40 30.92
C LYS A 329 -7.20 1.45 31.85
N PHE A 330 -8.14 2.23 31.32
CA PHE A 330 -8.97 3.12 32.14
C PHE A 330 -9.74 2.28 33.17
N LYS A 331 -9.20 2.15 34.38
CA LYS A 331 -9.92 1.55 35.50
C LYS A 331 -11.05 2.50 35.89
N LEU A 332 -12.25 2.23 35.38
CA LEU A 332 -13.49 2.84 35.84
C LEU A 332 -13.73 2.45 37.31
N HIS A 333 -13.15 3.21 38.24
CA HIS A 333 -13.65 3.32 39.60
C HIS A 333 -14.41 4.64 39.69
N TYR A 334 -15.73 4.56 39.78
CA TYR A 334 -16.59 5.71 40.02
C TYR A 334 -16.22 6.36 41.36
N ASN A 335 -15.76 7.62 41.31
CA ASN A 335 -16.10 8.68 42.28
C ASN A 335 -15.56 10.06 41.84
N ASN A 336 -16.50 11.01 41.69
CA ASN A 336 -16.44 12.48 41.68
C ASN A 336 -15.30 13.25 40.98
N GLY A 337 -15.69 13.94 39.89
CA GLY A 337 -15.47 15.39 39.71
C GLY A 337 -14.13 15.91 39.17
N THR A 338 -13.06 15.11 39.20
CA THR A 338 -11.70 15.53 38.74
C THR A 338 -11.12 14.67 37.63
N THR A 339 -11.91 13.73 37.09
CA THR A 339 -11.47 12.67 36.17
C THR A 339 -11.22 13.14 34.75
N GLU A 340 -11.98 14.11 34.23
CA GLU A 340 -11.97 14.46 32.80
C GLU A 340 -10.65 15.11 32.35
N HIS A 341 -10.08 16.02 33.14
CA HIS A 341 -8.78 16.64 32.84
C HIS A 341 -7.60 15.67 32.95
N GLN A 342 -7.68 14.68 33.84
CA GLN A 342 -6.65 13.64 33.96
C GLN A 342 -6.69 12.68 32.77
N VAL A 343 -7.91 12.33 32.32
CA VAL A 343 -8.15 11.55 31.10
C VAL A 343 -7.62 12.29 29.87
N GLU A 344 -7.98 13.57 29.71
CA GLU A 344 -7.53 14.38 28.59
C GLU A 344 -6.00 14.55 28.56
N SER A 345 -5.37 14.76 29.73
CA SER A 345 -3.91 14.90 29.85
C SER A 345 -3.16 13.61 29.54
N PHE A 346 -3.69 12.46 29.99
CA PHE A 346 -3.13 11.15 29.67
C PHE A 346 -3.23 10.84 28.17
N ILE A 347 -4.39 11.11 27.57
CA ILE A 347 -4.62 10.90 26.15
C ILE A 347 -3.73 11.81 25.30
N ARG A 348 -3.60 13.09 25.65
CA ARG A 348 -2.66 14.01 24.95
C ARG A 348 -1.23 13.49 25.00
N LYS A 349 -0.75 13.01 26.15
CA LYS A 349 0.61 12.44 26.28
C LYS A 349 0.78 11.16 25.46
N LYS A 350 -0.21 10.28 25.43
CA LYS A 350 -0.14 9.03 24.65
C LYS A 350 -0.24 9.31 23.15
N LEU A 351 -1.12 10.21 22.72
CA LEU A 351 -1.19 10.68 21.34
C LEU A 351 0.14 11.31 20.90
N GLU A 352 0.77 12.13 21.75
CA GLU A 352 2.10 12.68 21.49
C GLU A 352 3.16 11.57 21.38
N SER A 353 3.09 10.53 22.22
CA SER A 353 3.97 9.35 22.12
C SER A 353 3.75 8.57 20.82
N LEU A 354 2.50 8.30 20.44
CA LEU A 354 2.16 7.57 19.21
C LEU A 354 2.51 8.37 17.96
N LEU A 355 2.31 9.69 17.96
CA LEU A 355 2.75 10.59 16.89
C LEU A 355 4.29 10.63 16.79
N LYS A 356 4.98 10.55 17.92
CA LYS A 356 6.44 10.46 17.96
C LYS A 356 6.93 9.10 17.47
N GLU A 357 6.22 8.00 17.78
CA GLU A 357 6.48 6.66 17.28
C GLU A 357 6.17 6.51 15.79
N SER A 358 5.10 7.14 15.28
CA SER A 358 4.79 7.17 13.85
C SER A 358 5.86 7.96 13.08
N GLN A 359 6.39 9.04 13.67
CA GLN A 359 7.57 9.74 13.12
C GLN A 359 8.87 8.92 13.18
N ILE A 360 8.92 7.87 14.01
CA ILE A 360 10.07 6.95 14.12
C ILE A 360 10.01 5.84 13.06
N ARG A 361 8.91 5.70 12.30
CA ARG A 361 8.75 4.64 11.29
C ARG A 361 8.54 5.12 9.85
N ASP A 362 9.05 6.31 9.52
CA ASP A 362 9.28 6.80 8.15
C ASP A 362 10.62 7.58 8.06
N LYS A 363 11.67 7.05 8.69
CA LYS A 363 13.03 7.33 8.22
C LYS A 363 13.49 6.17 7.36
N GLU A 364 12.79 5.94 6.25
CA GLU A 364 13.54 5.59 5.06
C GLU A 364 14.52 6.74 4.83
N ASP A 365 15.81 6.41 4.88
CA ASP A 365 16.87 7.35 4.58
C ASP A 365 16.53 8.04 3.25
N PRO A 366 16.37 9.38 3.19
CA PRO A 366 16.10 10.08 1.92
C PRO A 366 17.21 9.81 0.89
N ASP A 367 18.36 9.30 1.34
CA ASP A 367 19.47 8.90 0.48
C ASP A 367 19.42 7.43 0.01
N SER A 368 18.41 6.64 0.40
CA SER A 368 18.29 5.23 -0.01
C SER A 368 17.90 5.06 -1.49
N PHE A 369 17.14 5.98 -2.07
CA PHE A 369 16.75 5.96 -3.49
C PHE A 369 16.68 7.34 -4.16
N THR A 370 17.35 8.36 -3.63
CA THR A 370 17.42 9.63 -4.35
C THR A 370 18.28 9.48 -5.61
N VAL A 371 17.76 10.02 -6.70
CA VAL A 371 18.41 10.23 -8.01
C VAL A 371 19.87 10.71 -7.89
N ARG A 372 20.23 11.36 -6.77
CA ARG A 372 21.60 11.79 -6.46
C ARG A 372 22.58 10.64 -6.19
N ALA A 373 22.17 9.55 -5.55
CA ALA A 373 22.99 8.35 -5.36
C ALA A 373 23.22 7.60 -6.68
N LEU A 374 22.19 7.54 -7.53
CA LEU A 374 22.27 6.98 -8.89
C LEU A 374 23.16 7.83 -9.83
N LEU A 375 23.07 9.17 -9.71
CA LEU A 375 23.94 10.11 -10.42
C LEU A 375 25.38 10.03 -9.93
N LYS A 376 25.63 9.77 -8.64
CA LYS A 376 26.98 9.61 -8.09
C LYS A 376 27.61 8.29 -8.54
N ALA A 377 26.84 7.20 -8.57
CA ALA A 377 27.28 5.90 -9.08
C ALA A 377 27.56 5.94 -10.60
N THR A 378 26.75 6.66 -11.38
CA THR A 378 27.00 6.84 -12.82
C THR A 378 28.17 7.78 -13.08
N HIS A 379 28.36 8.84 -12.29
CA HIS A 379 29.50 9.75 -12.44
C HIS A 379 30.84 9.13 -12.00
N GLU A 380 30.84 8.24 -11.00
CA GLU A 380 32.03 7.46 -10.59
C GLU A 380 32.34 6.33 -11.59
N GLY A 381 31.34 5.66 -12.17
CA GLY A 381 31.51 4.66 -13.23
C GLY A 381 31.99 5.25 -14.57
N LEU A 382 31.54 6.45 -14.93
CA LEU A 382 31.96 7.14 -16.15
C LEU A 382 33.40 7.68 -16.04
N HIS A 383 33.81 8.16 -14.86
CA HIS A 383 35.17 8.68 -14.64
C HIS A 383 36.24 7.57 -14.54
N ALA A 384 35.84 6.35 -14.17
CA ALA A 384 36.71 5.17 -14.19
C ALA A 384 37.01 4.69 -15.62
N HIS A 385 36.05 4.81 -16.55
CA HIS A 385 36.23 4.47 -17.97
C HIS A 385 37.00 5.54 -18.76
N LEU A 386 36.99 6.80 -18.32
CA LEU A 386 37.71 7.89 -19.00
C LEU A 386 39.18 8.05 -18.57
N LYS A 387 39.68 7.25 -17.61
CA LYS A 387 41.09 7.26 -17.20
C LYS A 387 41.89 6.02 -17.61
N GLN A 388 41.31 5.10 -18.37
CA GLN A 388 42.02 3.97 -18.96
C GLN A 388 42.07 4.10 -20.49
N HIS A 389 42.97 4.96 -20.96
CA HIS A 389 43.87 4.78 -22.13
C HIS A 389 44.52 6.16 -22.39
N PRO A 390 45.86 6.22 -22.43
CA PRO A 390 46.52 5.93 -23.70
C PRO A 390 47.73 4.97 -23.58
N ASP A 391 47.73 4.04 -24.53
CA ASP A 391 48.85 3.58 -25.36
C ASP A 391 50.18 3.00 -24.80
N VAL A 392 50.39 1.74 -25.21
CA VAL A 392 51.60 1.16 -25.88
C VAL A 392 52.41 0.06 -25.15
N LYS A 393 52.25 -1.15 -25.73
CA LYS A 393 53.20 -2.26 -26.03
C LYS A 393 53.80 -3.21 -24.97
N GLU A 394 53.61 -4.49 -25.34
CA GLU A 394 54.55 -5.64 -25.37
C GLU A 394 54.82 -6.52 -24.12
N SER A 395 54.34 -7.77 -24.28
CA SER A 395 55.04 -9.04 -24.02
C SER A 395 55.06 -9.67 -22.61
N GLY A 396 54.62 -10.95 -22.56
CA GLY A 396 55.42 -12.03 -21.96
C GLY A 396 55.19 -12.48 -20.50
N LYS A 397 54.56 -13.66 -20.37
CA LYS A 397 54.85 -14.78 -19.43
C LYS A 397 54.39 -14.75 -17.94
N LYS A 398 53.67 -15.83 -17.59
CA LYS A 398 53.59 -16.68 -16.36
C LYS A 398 54.28 -16.21 -15.06
N SER A 399 53.60 -16.32 -13.90
CA SER A 399 53.69 -17.45 -12.93
C SER A 399 53.15 -17.11 -11.52
N HIS A 400 53.01 -18.15 -10.70
CA HIS A 400 52.41 -18.25 -9.36
C HIS A 400 53.09 -17.47 -8.20
N GLY A 401 52.32 -17.22 -7.12
CA GLY A 401 52.71 -17.68 -5.77
C GLY A 401 52.84 -16.66 -4.61
N ARG A 402 51.94 -16.82 -3.63
CA ARG A 402 52.11 -16.78 -2.15
C ARG A 402 52.55 -15.52 -1.37
N THR A 403 51.60 -15.03 -0.57
CA THR A 403 51.56 -14.84 0.91
C THR A 403 52.70 -14.18 1.73
N LEU A 404 52.31 -13.17 2.56
CA LEU A 404 52.57 -12.95 4.03
C LEU A 404 52.59 -11.43 4.35
N MET A 405 51.65 -10.89 5.14
CA MET A 405 51.77 -10.50 6.59
C MET A 405 52.93 -9.51 6.88
N THR A 406 52.78 -8.34 7.54
CA THR A 406 52.15 -7.99 8.83
C THR A 406 52.06 -6.45 9.07
N ASN A 407 50.98 -6.00 9.75
CA ASN A 407 50.81 -5.04 10.89
C ASN A 407 51.68 -3.75 11.01
N PHE A 408 51.28 -2.59 11.56
CA PHE A 408 50.42 -2.12 12.68
C PHE A 408 50.05 -0.63 12.39
N GLY A 409 49.03 0.05 12.94
CA GLY A 409 48.05 -0.27 13.97
C GLY A 409 47.10 0.91 14.32
N LYS A 410 45.99 0.55 15.00
CA LYS A 410 45.21 1.17 16.13
C LYS A 410 44.88 2.68 16.08
N HIS A 411 43.76 3.23 16.56
CA HIS A 411 42.51 2.85 17.27
C HIS A 411 41.61 4.12 17.15
N LYS A 412 40.27 4.13 17.29
CA LYS A 412 39.53 3.93 18.55
C LYS A 412 38.00 4.03 18.31
N GLN A 413 37.27 2.96 18.61
CA GLN A 413 35.82 2.96 18.84
C GLN A 413 35.52 3.46 20.26
N LYS A 414 34.33 4.06 20.46
CA LYS A 414 33.77 4.37 21.78
C LYS A 414 32.47 3.57 22.00
N THR A 415 32.42 3.06 23.22
CA THR A 415 31.52 2.15 23.92
C THR A 415 30.22 2.77 24.45
N THR A 416 29.17 1.96 24.65
CA THR A 416 28.17 2.14 25.72
C THR A 416 28.02 0.85 26.55
N LYS A 417 27.82 1.06 27.85
CA LYS A 417 28.12 0.17 28.98
C LYS A 417 26.99 -0.82 29.32
N SER A 418 27.36 -2.05 29.65
CA SER A 418 26.69 -2.93 30.60
C SER A 418 27.39 -2.85 31.96
N GLN A 419 26.64 -2.73 33.05
CA GLN A 419 27.20 -2.70 34.41
C GLN A 419 26.65 -3.90 35.21
N SER A 420 27.51 -4.89 35.39
CA SER A 420 27.39 -5.93 36.43
C SER A 420 28.28 -5.52 37.62
N LYS A 421 27.77 -5.61 38.84
CA LYS A 421 28.58 -5.58 40.07
C LYS A 421 28.82 -7.01 40.53
N SER A 422 30.09 -7.37 40.65
CA SER A 422 30.63 -8.61 41.22
C SER A 422 31.07 -8.41 42.68
N TYR A 423 31.40 -9.54 43.34
CA TYR A 423 32.31 -9.82 44.48
C TYR A 423 31.58 -10.80 45.43
N SER A 424 32.14 -11.88 45.98
CA SER A 424 33.37 -12.67 45.86
C SER A 424 33.15 -13.91 46.73
N THR A 425 33.81 -15.02 46.45
CA THR A 425 33.93 -16.18 47.35
C THR A 425 34.95 -15.90 48.45
N ASP A 426 34.74 -16.43 49.67
CA ASP A 426 35.60 -17.45 50.30
C ASP A 426 35.20 -17.74 51.77
N ASP A 427 35.44 -19.01 52.13
CA ASP A 427 35.73 -19.65 53.43
C ASP A 427 34.65 -20.17 54.40
N GLU A 428 35.02 -21.36 54.93
CA GLU A 428 34.29 -22.39 55.68
C GLU A 428 34.24 -22.18 57.21
N GLU A 429 33.34 -22.95 57.85
CA GLU A 429 33.46 -23.68 59.14
C GLU A 429 32.30 -23.50 60.16
N ASP A 430 31.69 -24.66 60.43
CA ASP A 430 31.18 -25.26 61.69
C ASP A 430 30.09 -24.66 62.60
N ALA A 431 28.99 -25.44 62.64
CA ALA A 431 28.32 -26.08 63.80
C ALA A 431 27.41 -25.29 64.80
N GLN A 432 26.20 -25.89 64.94
CA GLN A 432 25.36 -26.08 66.16
C GLN A 432 24.36 -24.98 66.62
N GLN A 433 23.05 -25.22 66.39
CA GLN A 433 21.96 -25.52 67.37
C GLN A 433 20.53 -25.14 66.87
N ASN A 434 19.57 -26.03 67.17
CA ASN A 434 18.11 -26.04 66.88
C ASN A 434 17.30 -24.83 67.45
N PRO A 435 15.95 -24.76 67.31
CA PRO A 435 15.10 -24.79 66.10
C PRO A 435 14.03 -23.65 66.10
N GLY A 436 13.39 -23.41 64.94
CA GLY A 436 12.02 -22.88 64.88
C GLY A 436 11.81 -21.57 64.11
N LYS A 437 11.24 -21.67 62.90
CA LYS A 437 10.05 -20.93 62.43
C LYS A 437 9.85 -21.11 60.91
N GLU A 438 8.66 -21.60 60.57
CA GLU A 438 7.86 -21.37 59.35
C GLU A 438 8.61 -21.14 58.02
N ILE A 439 8.58 -22.17 57.16
CA ILE A 439 8.92 -22.07 55.74
C ILE A 439 7.70 -21.50 54.99
N GLY A 440 7.77 -20.22 54.65
CA GLY A 440 6.96 -19.63 53.58
C GLY A 440 7.56 -19.98 52.22
N GLN A 441 6.90 -20.88 51.49
CA GLN A 441 7.18 -21.07 50.06
C GLN A 441 6.70 -19.83 49.30
N LEU A 442 7.63 -19.10 48.69
CA LEU A 442 7.35 -18.06 47.71
C LEU A 442 6.64 -18.69 46.50
N TYR A 443 5.34 -18.40 46.39
CA TYR A 443 4.56 -18.58 45.18
C TYR A 443 5.23 -17.85 44.01
N ARG A 444 5.72 -18.58 43.01
CA ARG A 444 5.76 -18.04 41.65
C ARG A 444 4.32 -17.89 41.19
N LEU A 445 3.80 -16.66 41.15
CA LEU A 445 2.54 -16.39 40.45
C LEU A 445 2.72 -16.74 38.97
N GLY A 446 2.20 -17.89 38.55
CA GLY A 446 1.89 -18.11 37.15
C GLY A 446 0.85 -17.08 36.72
N ARG A 447 1.09 -16.33 35.64
CA ARG A 447 0.03 -15.57 34.96
C ARG A 447 -1.07 -16.58 34.62
N ARG A 448 -2.26 -16.45 35.23
CA ARG A 448 -3.44 -17.20 34.80
C ARG A 448 -3.73 -16.80 33.36
N ARG A 449 -3.77 -17.77 32.43
CA ARG A 449 -4.26 -17.55 31.06
C ARG A 449 -5.63 -16.89 31.16
N LYS A 450 -5.79 -15.73 30.52
CA LYS A 450 -7.11 -15.10 30.43
C LYS A 450 -7.94 -15.96 29.49
N THR A 451 -9.15 -16.27 29.91
CA THR A 451 -10.11 -17.06 29.16
C THR A 451 -11.37 -16.21 29.00
N MET A 452 -12.02 -16.36 27.86
CA MET A 452 -13.33 -15.76 27.60
C MET A 452 -14.36 -16.86 27.32
N LYS A 453 -15.63 -16.58 27.64
CA LYS A 453 -16.73 -17.45 27.24
C LYS A 453 -17.09 -17.20 25.78
N LEU A 454 -17.18 -18.26 24.98
CA LEU A 454 -17.61 -18.24 23.59
C LEU A 454 -18.91 -19.04 23.44
N CYS A 455 -19.91 -18.47 22.77
CA CYS A 455 -21.15 -19.17 22.43
C CYS A 455 -20.96 -20.07 21.21
N ARG A 456 -21.66 -21.21 21.18
CA ARG A 456 -21.57 -22.18 20.09
C ARG A 456 -21.99 -21.59 18.75
N GLU A 457 -23.06 -20.79 18.74
CA GLU A 457 -23.62 -20.25 17.50
C GLU A 457 -22.67 -19.33 16.74
N LEU A 458 -21.78 -18.62 17.45
CA LEU A 458 -20.72 -17.80 16.85
C LEU A 458 -19.50 -18.64 16.48
N SER A 459 -19.12 -19.60 17.33
CA SER A 459 -18.05 -20.57 17.04
C SER A 459 -18.29 -21.35 15.75
N ASP A 460 -19.52 -21.79 15.52
CA ASP A 460 -19.90 -22.61 14.34
C ASP A 460 -19.79 -21.86 13.01
N LEU A 461 -19.77 -20.52 13.05
CA LEU A 461 -19.54 -19.69 11.86
C LEU A 461 -18.07 -19.68 11.42
N VAL A 462 -17.15 -20.07 12.30
CA VAL A 462 -15.71 -20.12 12.01
C VAL A 462 -15.38 -21.41 11.28
N VAL A 463 -15.31 -21.30 9.95
CA VAL A 463 -14.98 -22.41 9.03
C VAL A 463 -13.76 -21.98 8.20
N TYR A 464 -12.76 -22.87 8.10
CA TYR A 464 -11.47 -22.66 7.41
C TYR A 464 -10.54 -21.58 8.00
N THR A 465 -11.05 -20.64 8.79
CA THR A 465 -10.31 -19.48 9.31
C THR A 465 -10.26 -19.45 10.84
N ASN A 466 -9.89 -20.58 11.46
CA ASN A 466 -9.72 -20.62 12.91
C ASN A 466 -8.50 -19.79 13.32
N SER A 467 -8.68 -18.85 14.24
CA SER A 467 -7.56 -18.19 14.92
C SER A 467 -6.87 -19.21 15.84
N VAL A 468 -5.56 -19.37 15.68
CA VAL A 468 -4.73 -20.22 16.54
C VAL A 468 -3.53 -19.41 17.01
N ALA A 469 -3.26 -19.45 18.32
CA ALA A 469 -2.05 -18.87 18.88
C ALA A 469 -0.82 -19.60 18.31
N ALA A 470 0.28 -18.88 18.07
CA ALA A 470 1.52 -19.47 17.54
C ALA A 470 2.09 -20.59 18.45
N GLN A 471 1.69 -20.66 19.72
CA GLN A 471 2.10 -21.66 20.69
C GLN A 471 1.20 -22.91 20.70
N ASP A 472 -0.05 -22.81 20.22
CA ASP A 472 -0.96 -23.96 20.09
C ASP A 472 -0.59 -24.84 18.87
N ILE A 473 0.22 -24.33 17.96
CA ILE A 473 0.80 -25.10 16.83
C ILE A 473 1.84 -26.13 17.32
N VAL A 474 2.34 -26.00 18.56
CA VAL A 474 3.40 -26.84 19.11
C VAL A 474 2.87 -28.07 19.86
N ASP A 475 1.61 -28.06 20.30
CA ASP A 475 1.02 -29.15 21.11
C ASP A 475 0.21 -30.19 20.32
N ASP A 476 -0.03 -29.98 19.01
CA ASP A 476 -0.59 -31.01 18.13
C ASP A 476 0.46 -32.04 17.66
N GLY A 477 1.65 -32.04 18.28
CA GLY A 477 2.70 -33.02 18.09
C GLY A 477 2.85 -33.95 19.30
N LYS A 478 2.23 -35.14 19.19
CA LYS A 478 2.35 -36.39 20.00
C LYS A 478 1.21 -36.59 21.02
N ASP A 479 0.50 -37.73 21.07
CA ASP A 479 0.74 -39.10 20.58
C ASP A 479 -0.45 -39.68 19.79
#